data_AF-I0XAB3-F1
#
_entry.id   AF-I0XAB3-F1
#
_cell.length_a   1.000
_cell.length_b   1.000
_cell.length_c   1.000
_cell.angle_alpha   90.00
_cell.angle_beta   90.00
_cell.angle_gamma   90.00
#
_symmetry.space_group_name_H-M   'P 1'
#
loop_
_entity.id
_entity.type
_entity.pdbx_description
1 polymer ?
#
loop_
_entity_poly.entity_id
_entity_poly.type
_entity_poly.pdbx_seq_one_letter_code
_entity_poly.pdbx_strand_id
1 'polypeptide(L)'
;MNKLLKKLAAGLFTSALLFAAAPAFASGNDGFYEDMDSGLAAAKKSDKGVLIFITQQGEDELSASFMETVRSEEVQKQLGDYVLVGMDFSQGAFEKTVVREVDSSENQQAAKNAADVMQKNSRFAALINPEFTPAVYLFTADGYYVSHLVLKGDEKADAFMAALKADEVKLNALRQMIAKTKTGKPLEKVSAIDEIFEATQPEYRFFLIDLVNEAINLDKKNKSGLMSKYLITRTEYDAMVCFYDNDAPGAVNAYVKAAKEKFLSAEEKQQAYYMAALVMVKSSGQESVPMIITYLEKSLAAAPNSAIAPKVKENLDYFKDYQAKMNAAGAGADAAQSGGKN
;
A
#
# COMPACT_ATOMS: atom_id res chain seq x y z
N MET A 1 -18.59 25.84 52.85
CA MET A 1 -18.85 25.69 51.40
C MET A 1 -19.15 24.23 51.07
N ASN A 2 -20.03 24.00 50.09
CA ASN A 2 -21.12 23.03 50.14
C ASN A 2 -20.79 21.53 50.13
N LYS A 3 -21.56 20.80 50.95
CA LYS A 3 -21.78 19.34 50.97
C LYS A 3 -22.42 18.77 49.68
N LEU A 4 -22.42 19.52 48.58
CA LEU A 4 -22.96 19.13 47.28
C LEU A 4 -21.90 18.54 46.34
N LEU A 5 -20.61 18.77 46.61
CA LEU A 5 -19.50 18.21 45.80
C LEU A 5 -18.99 16.83 46.30
N LYS A 6 -19.44 16.37 47.47
CA LYS A 6 -19.10 15.03 48.01
C LYS A 6 -20.11 13.92 47.66
N LYS A 7 -21.16 14.23 46.87
CA LYS A 7 -22.17 13.26 46.42
C LYS A 7 -22.08 12.86 44.93
N LEU A 8 -21.00 13.28 44.24
CA LEU A 8 -20.68 12.87 42.86
C LEU A 8 -19.66 11.72 42.80
N ALA A 9 -19.56 10.94 43.88
CA ALA A 9 -18.80 9.70 43.97
C ALA A 9 -19.70 8.55 44.43
N ALA A 10 -20.81 8.29 43.72
CA ALA A 10 -21.63 7.09 43.88
C ALA A 10 -22.54 6.90 42.67
N GLY A 11 -21.98 6.42 41.57
CA GLY A 11 -22.72 6.06 40.36
C GLY A 11 -21.78 5.48 39.33
N LEU A 12 -21.77 4.15 39.25
CA LEU A 12 -20.97 3.28 38.37
C LEU A 12 -19.53 3.03 38.82
N PHE A 13 -19.44 2.34 39.96
CA PHE A 13 -18.44 1.29 40.14
C PHE A 13 -18.58 0.22 39.04
N THR A 14 -17.46 -0.48 38.78
CA THR A 14 -17.33 -1.75 38.05
C THR A 14 -17.58 -1.74 36.54
N SER A 15 -16.58 -1.31 35.76
CA SER A 15 -16.11 -2.17 34.66
C SER A 15 -14.86 -2.89 35.16
N ALA A 16 -15.10 -3.99 35.86
CA ALA A 16 -14.06 -4.97 36.11
C ALA A 16 -13.40 -5.32 34.76
N LEU A 17 -12.07 -5.41 34.77
CA LEU A 17 -11.34 -6.25 33.84
C LEU A 17 -11.98 -7.64 33.86
N LEU A 18 -12.91 -7.86 32.96
CA LEU A 18 -13.20 -9.17 32.40
C LEU A 18 -12.48 -9.20 31.06
N PHE A 19 -11.15 -9.28 31.10
CA PHE A 19 -10.45 -10.13 30.14
C PHE A 19 -10.80 -11.58 30.51
N ALA A 20 -12.08 -11.92 30.35
CA ALA A 20 -12.42 -13.29 30.04
C ALA A 20 -11.69 -13.57 28.73
N ALA A 21 -10.85 -14.60 28.74
CA ALA A 21 -10.35 -15.21 27.52
C ALA A 21 -11.54 -15.38 26.57
N ALA A 22 -11.64 -14.51 25.57
CA ALA A 22 -12.60 -14.66 24.50
C ALA A 22 -11.94 -15.62 23.52
N PRO A 23 -12.37 -16.89 23.43
CA PRO A 23 -12.13 -17.63 22.20
C PRO A 23 -12.92 -16.90 21.10
N ALA A 24 -12.34 -16.76 19.92
CA ALA A 24 -13.03 -16.41 18.68
C ALA A 24 -13.85 -15.09 18.71
N PHE A 25 -13.20 -13.97 18.38
CA PHE A 25 -13.88 -12.94 17.61
C PHE A 25 -13.45 -13.09 16.14
N ALA A 26 -14.37 -13.66 15.37
CA ALA A 26 -14.51 -13.58 13.91
C ALA A 26 -13.33 -14.08 13.06
N SER A 27 -13.19 -15.41 12.93
CA SER A 27 -12.70 -16.00 11.68
C SER A 27 -13.91 -16.26 10.78
N GLY A 28 -14.17 -15.39 9.81
CA GLY A 28 -15.01 -15.78 8.67
C GLY A 28 -14.25 -16.85 7.89
N ASN A 29 -14.88 -18.01 7.64
CA ASN A 29 -14.27 -19.22 7.03
C ASN A 29 -13.12 -19.89 7.83
N ASP A 30 -13.38 -21.05 8.42
CA ASP A 30 -12.40 -22.14 8.64
C ASP A 30 -11.00 -21.75 9.18
N GLY A 31 -10.92 -20.75 10.05
CA GLY A 31 -9.65 -20.30 10.67
C GLY A 31 -8.87 -19.21 9.91
N PHE A 32 -9.45 -18.60 8.88
CA PHE A 32 -8.85 -17.50 8.14
C PHE A 32 -9.46 -16.14 8.53
N TYR A 33 -8.67 -15.09 8.37
CA TYR A 33 -9.17 -13.71 8.31
C TYR A 33 -9.43 -13.33 6.86
N GLU A 34 -10.46 -12.52 6.63
CA GLU A 34 -10.89 -12.13 5.27
C GLU A 34 -10.08 -10.97 4.69
N ASP A 35 -9.32 -10.25 5.54
CA ASP A 35 -8.54 -9.09 5.14
C ASP A 35 -7.25 -8.93 5.96
N MET A 36 -6.28 -8.19 5.41
CA MET A 36 -4.97 -7.98 6.03
C MET A 36 -5.04 -7.17 7.33
N ASP A 37 -5.94 -6.19 7.46
CA ASP A 37 -6.03 -5.36 8.67
C ASP A 37 -6.45 -6.21 9.87
N SER A 38 -7.48 -7.04 9.67
CA SER A 38 -7.97 -8.00 10.67
C SER A 38 -6.90 -9.03 11.02
N GLY A 39 -6.19 -9.57 10.02
CA GLY A 39 -5.08 -10.50 10.21
C GLY A 39 -3.93 -9.90 11.02
N LEU A 40 -3.49 -8.69 10.68
CA LEU A 40 -2.44 -7.97 11.41
C LEU A 40 -2.85 -7.64 12.85
N ALA A 41 -4.10 -7.24 13.07
CA ALA A 41 -4.62 -6.97 14.41
C ALA A 41 -4.57 -8.23 15.30
N ALA A 42 -4.81 -9.41 14.75
CA ALA A 42 -4.67 -10.69 15.45
C ALA A 42 -3.20 -11.08 15.65
N ALA A 43 -2.37 -10.91 14.62
CA ALA A 43 -0.96 -11.26 14.65
C ALA A 43 -0.18 -10.47 15.69
N LYS A 44 -0.44 -9.15 15.80
CA LYS A 44 0.18 -8.26 16.81
C LYS A 44 -0.08 -8.69 18.25
N LYS A 45 -1.25 -9.27 18.54
CA LYS A 45 -1.60 -9.73 19.89
C LYS A 45 -0.83 -10.99 20.31
N SER A 46 -0.40 -11.79 19.32
CA SER A 46 0.19 -13.11 19.55
C SER A 46 1.64 -13.22 19.06
N ASP A 47 2.22 -12.11 18.56
CA ASP A 47 3.52 -12.04 17.89
C ASP A 47 3.72 -13.14 16.81
N LYS A 48 2.66 -13.45 16.08
CA LYS A 48 2.67 -14.49 15.03
C LYS A 48 3.01 -13.92 13.66
N GLY A 49 3.57 -14.75 12.78
CA GLY A 49 3.72 -14.39 11.37
C GLY A 49 2.34 -14.28 10.71
N VAL A 50 2.24 -13.62 9.55
CA VAL A 50 1.00 -13.60 8.77
C VAL A 50 1.25 -14.28 7.44
N LEU A 51 0.43 -15.28 7.11
CA LEU A 51 0.40 -15.92 5.81
C LEU A 51 -0.83 -15.42 5.05
N ILE A 52 -0.58 -14.86 3.87
CA ILE A 52 -1.62 -14.35 2.98
C ILE A 52 -1.72 -15.29 1.80
N PHE A 53 -2.90 -15.87 1.61
CA PHE A 53 -3.23 -16.79 0.53
C PHE A 53 -4.05 -16.04 -0.51
N ILE A 54 -3.57 -15.97 -1.74
CA ILE A 54 -4.27 -15.36 -2.87
C ILE A 54 -4.72 -16.47 -3.81
N THR A 55 -6.03 -16.53 -4.09
CA THR A 55 -6.66 -17.64 -4.82
C THR A 55 -7.70 -17.17 -5.83
N GLN A 56 -8.07 -18.07 -6.75
CA GLN A 56 -9.28 -17.97 -7.58
C GLN A 56 -10.08 -19.28 -7.50
N GLN A 57 -10.61 -19.58 -6.31
CA GLN A 57 -11.30 -20.84 -6.03
C GLN A 57 -12.52 -21.05 -6.96
N GLY A 58 -12.59 -22.21 -7.60
CA GLY A 58 -13.68 -22.58 -8.52
C GLY A 58 -13.47 -22.13 -9.97
N GLU A 59 -12.44 -21.34 -10.24
CA GLU A 59 -11.98 -20.99 -11.59
C GLU A 59 -10.67 -21.67 -11.93
N ASP A 60 -9.77 -21.79 -10.95
CA ASP A 60 -8.56 -22.59 -11.05
C ASP A 60 -8.66 -23.84 -10.14
N GLU A 61 -8.28 -25.00 -10.69
CA GLU A 61 -8.27 -26.26 -9.92
C GLU A 61 -7.12 -26.26 -8.89
N LEU A 62 -6.03 -25.55 -9.20
CA LEU A 62 -4.83 -25.49 -8.37
C LEU A 62 -5.08 -24.77 -7.05
N SER A 63 -5.74 -23.61 -7.02
CA SER A 63 -6.07 -22.94 -5.75
C SER A 63 -7.11 -23.73 -4.97
N ALA A 64 -8.08 -24.36 -5.63
CA ALA A 64 -9.05 -25.21 -4.92
C ALA A 64 -8.34 -26.37 -4.21
N SER A 65 -7.53 -27.14 -4.93
CA SER A 65 -6.78 -28.28 -4.38
C SER A 65 -5.73 -27.84 -3.33
N PHE A 66 -5.07 -26.71 -3.55
CA PHE A 66 -4.12 -26.17 -2.59
C PHE A 66 -4.82 -25.75 -1.30
N MET A 67 -5.97 -25.07 -1.38
CA MET A 67 -6.71 -24.66 -0.18
C MET A 67 -7.30 -25.86 0.57
N GLU A 68 -7.65 -26.96 -0.08
CA GLU A 68 -7.97 -28.22 0.60
C GLU A 68 -6.76 -28.75 1.38
N THR A 69 -5.58 -28.73 0.77
CA THR A 69 -4.31 -29.11 1.42
C THR A 69 -4.04 -28.24 2.65
N VAL A 70 -4.15 -26.92 2.51
CA VAL A 70 -3.94 -25.97 3.62
C VAL A 70 -4.94 -26.20 4.74
N ARG A 71 -6.20 -26.52 4.43
CA ARG A 71 -7.25 -26.80 5.42
C ARG A 71 -7.17 -28.20 6.04
N SER A 72 -6.30 -29.08 5.54
CA SER A 72 -6.11 -30.40 6.13
C SER A 72 -5.64 -30.29 7.59
N GLU A 73 -6.10 -31.22 8.43
CA GLU A 73 -5.74 -31.23 9.86
C GLU A 73 -4.21 -31.33 10.08
N GLU A 74 -3.53 -32.06 9.19
CA GLU A 74 -2.07 -32.21 9.19
C GLU A 74 -1.34 -30.89 9.00
N VAL A 75 -1.78 -30.08 8.04
CA VAL A 75 -1.18 -28.77 7.76
C VAL A 75 -1.58 -27.75 8.83
N GLN A 76 -2.87 -27.69 9.19
CA GLN A 76 -3.38 -26.74 10.19
C GLN A 76 -2.65 -26.87 11.55
N LYS A 77 -2.30 -28.09 11.98
CA LYS A 77 -1.52 -28.32 13.21
C LYS A 77 -0.13 -27.69 13.17
N GLN A 78 0.46 -27.54 11.98
CA GLN A 78 1.80 -26.96 11.80
C GLN A 78 1.77 -25.45 11.59
N LEU A 79 0.62 -24.88 11.25
CA LEU A 79 0.45 -23.43 11.02
C LEU A 79 0.18 -22.64 12.32
N GLY A 80 0.33 -23.26 13.49
CA GLY A 80 0.00 -22.66 14.78
C GLY A 80 0.71 -21.34 15.10
N ASP A 81 1.89 -21.10 14.51
CA ASP A 81 2.68 -19.87 14.71
C ASP A 81 2.34 -18.74 13.71
N TYR A 82 1.29 -18.94 12.91
CA TYR A 82 0.85 -18.01 11.89
C TYR A 82 -0.60 -17.60 12.08
N VAL A 83 -0.91 -16.38 11.66
CA VAL A 83 -2.26 -15.93 11.37
C VAL A 83 -2.49 -16.08 9.88
N LEU A 84 -3.60 -16.70 9.51
CA LEU A 84 -3.93 -17.00 8.10
C LEU A 84 -4.91 -15.96 7.58
N VAL A 85 -4.60 -15.38 6.41
CA VAL A 85 -5.45 -14.41 5.72
C VAL A 85 -5.77 -14.98 4.34
N GLY A 86 -7.05 -15.10 4.00
CA GLY A 86 -7.51 -15.63 2.71
C GLY A 86 -8.09 -14.53 1.84
N MET A 87 -7.52 -14.31 0.67
CA MET A 87 -8.00 -13.37 -0.34
C MET A 87 -8.38 -14.14 -1.61
N ASP A 88 -9.68 -14.37 -1.79
CA ASP A 88 -10.21 -15.06 -2.97
C ASP A 88 -10.77 -14.07 -3.99
N PHE A 89 -10.26 -14.13 -5.21
CA PHE A 89 -10.64 -13.26 -6.33
C PHE A 89 -11.39 -14.05 -7.43
N SER A 90 -12.07 -15.13 -7.04
CA SER A 90 -12.97 -15.88 -7.92
C SER A 90 -14.25 -15.09 -8.23
N GLN A 91 -14.91 -15.42 -9.34
CA GLN A 91 -16.25 -14.95 -9.68
C GLN A 91 -17.24 -15.26 -8.56
N GLY A 92 -17.13 -16.43 -7.94
CA GLY A 92 -17.95 -16.77 -6.78
C GLY A 92 -17.75 -15.83 -5.59
N ALA A 93 -16.54 -15.29 -5.38
CA ALA A 93 -16.27 -14.25 -4.40
C ALA A 93 -16.84 -12.90 -4.84
N PHE A 94 -16.71 -12.52 -6.12
CA PHE A 94 -17.30 -11.29 -6.65
C PHE A 94 -18.83 -11.28 -6.63
N GLU A 95 -19.49 -12.41 -6.88
CA GLU A 95 -20.95 -12.51 -6.84
C GLU A 95 -21.53 -12.18 -5.45
N LYS A 96 -20.76 -12.42 -4.38
CA LYS A 96 -21.13 -12.04 -3.00
C LYS A 96 -21.15 -10.53 -2.77
N THR A 97 -20.52 -9.73 -3.63
CA THR A 97 -20.51 -8.27 -3.48
C THR A 97 -21.72 -7.60 -4.14
N VAL A 98 -22.56 -8.37 -4.85
CA VAL A 98 -23.68 -7.84 -5.64
C VAL A 98 -24.90 -7.63 -4.74
N VAL A 99 -25.29 -6.37 -4.55
CA VAL A 99 -26.53 -5.99 -3.87
C VAL A 99 -27.70 -6.08 -4.85
N ARG A 100 -28.71 -6.90 -4.57
CA ARG A 100 -29.94 -6.95 -5.38
C ARG A 100 -31.10 -6.30 -4.63
N GLU A 101 -31.96 -5.58 -5.34
CA GLU A 101 -33.11 -4.89 -4.74
C GLU A 101 -34.11 -5.85 -4.06
N VAL A 102 -34.17 -7.08 -4.54
CA VAL A 102 -35.03 -8.15 -4.00
C VAL A 102 -34.45 -8.83 -2.75
N ASP A 103 -33.20 -8.55 -2.40
CA ASP A 103 -32.55 -9.16 -1.24
C ASP A 103 -33.09 -8.57 0.08
N SER A 104 -33.07 -9.39 1.13
CA SER A 104 -33.35 -8.92 2.49
C SER A 104 -32.32 -7.86 2.92
N SER A 105 -32.69 -6.97 3.84
CA SER A 105 -31.75 -5.96 4.37
C SER A 105 -30.46 -6.56 4.95
N GLU A 106 -30.55 -7.77 5.52
CA GLU A 106 -29.41 -8.53 6.02
C GLU A 106 -28.47 -8.94 4.87
N ASN A 107 -29.02 -9.52 3.80
CA ASN A 107 -28.24 -9.91 2.62
C ASN A 107 -27.62 -8.70 1.91
N GLN A 108 -28.35 -7.58 1.84
CA GLN A 108 -27.80 -6.33 1.29
C GLN A 108 -26.63 -5.81 2.13
N GLN A 109 -26.70 -5.90 3.46
CA GLN A 109 -25.60 -5.50 4.33
C GLN A 109 -24.41 -6.44 4.21
N ALA A 110 -24.64 -7.76 4.11
CA ALA A 110 -23.59 -8.74 3.89
C ALA A 110 -22.86 -8.49 2.56
N ALA A 111 -23.59 -8.18 1.49
CA ALA A 111 -23.01 -7.85 0.19
C ALA A 111 -22.18 -6.57 0.21
N LYS A 112 -22.63 -5.53 0.93
CA LYS A 112 -21.84 -4.31 1.15
C LYS A 112 -20.54 -4.59 1.92
N ASN A 113 -20.61 -5.37 2.99
CA ASN A 113 -19.43 -5.76 3.76
C ASN A 113 -18.45 -6.56 2.87
N ALA A 114 -18.95 -7.49 2.06
CA ALA A 114 -18.14 -8.25 1.11
C ALA A 114 -17.50 -7.34 0.05
N ALA A 115 -18.22 -6.33 -0.44
CA ALA A 115 -17.67 -5.32 -1.35
C ALA A 115 -16.53 -4.52 -0.72
N ASP A 116 -16.70 -4.09 0.54
CA ASP A 116 -15.66 -3.36 1.29
C ASP A 116 -14.40 -4.21 1.50
N VAL A 117 -14.57 -5.49 1.87
CA VAL A 117 -13.46 -6.44 2.01
C VAL A 117 -12.77 -6.68 0.66
N MET A 118 -13.53 -6.94 -0.41
CA MET A 118 -13.00 -7.14 -1.75
C MET A 118 -12.20 -5.92 -2.23
N GLN A 119 -12.68 -4.70 -1.95
CA GLN A 119 -11.95 -3.47 -2.29
C GLN A 119 -10.63 -3.37 -1.54
N LYS A 120 -10.62 -3.62 -0.23
CA LYS A 120 -9.38 -3.64 0.58
C LYS A 120 -8.39 -4.68 0.08
N ASN A 121 -8.87 -5.90 -0.16
CA ASN A 121 -8.04 -6.99 -0.67
C ASN A 121 -7.50 -6.69 -2.06
N SER A 122 -8.30 -6.10 -2.96
CA SER A 122 -7.84 -5.69 -4.29
C SER A 122 -6.73 -4.65 -4.22
N ARG A 123 -6.84 -3.66 -3.32
CA ARG A 123 -5.79 -2.67 -3.08
C ARG A 123 -4.51 -3.32 -2.56
N PHE A 124 -4.64 -4.22 -1.59
CA PHE A 124 -3.49 -4.94 -1.06
C PHE A 124 -2.86 -5.86 -2.11
N ALA A 125 -3.65 -6.61 -2.88
CA ALA A 125 -3.16 -7.46 -3.96
C ALA A 125 -2.44 -6.66 -5.05
N ALA A 126 -2.92 -5.46 -5.40
CA ALA A 126 -2.24 -4.57 -6.34
C ALA A 126 -0.85 -4.13 -5.85
N LEU A 127 -0.66 -4.03 -4.54
CA LEU A 127 0.61 -3.67 -3.91
C LEU A 127 1.65 -4.80 -3.95
N ILE A 128 1.24 -6.05 -3.71
CA ILE A 128 2.13 -7.22 -3.83
C ILE A 128 2.26 -7.73 -5.26
N ASN A 129 1.31 -7.38 -6.14
CA ASN A 129 1.26 -7.72 -7.56
C ASN A 129 1.51 -9.21 -7.85
N PRO A 130 0.61 -10.12 -7.41
CA PRO A 130 0.78 -11.55 -7.63
C PRO A 130 0.78 -11.89 -9.13
N GLU A 131 1.75 -12.68 -9.56
CA GLU A 131 1.89 -13.09 -10.96
C GLU A 131 1.04 -14.31 -11.34
N PHE A 132 0.67 -15.13 -10.35
CA PHE A 132 -0.11 -16.36 -10.52
C PHE A 132 -0.91 -16.67 -9.25
N THR A 133 -1.93 -17.51 -9.39
CA THR A 133 -2.67 -18.11 -8.27
C THR A 133 -2.56 -19.65 -8.33
N PRO A 134 -2.50 -20.34 -7.17
CA PRO A 134 -2.42 -19.76 -5.83
C PRO A 134 -1.05 -19.11 -5.55
N ALA A 135 -1.04 -18.06 -4.73
CA ALA A 135 0.19 -17.45 -4.21
C ALA A 135 0.14 -17.29 -2.70
N VAL A 136 1.28 -17.46 -2.03
CA VAL A 136 1.38 -17.35 -0.57
C VAL A 136 2.48 -16.40 -0.16
N TYR A 137 2.13 -15.38 0.61
CA TYR A 137 3.09 -14.38 1.08
C TYR A 137 3.23 -14.43 2.59
N LEU A 138 4.46 -14.30 3.06
CA LEU A 138 4.80 -14.23 4.47
C LEU A 138 5.08 -12.78 4.88
N PHE A 139 4.46 -12.36 5.98
CA PHE A 139 4.63 -11.06 6.59
C PHE A 139 4.94 -11.19 8.08
N THR A 140 5.56 -10.16 8.65
CA THR A 140 5.70 -10.02 10.11
C THR A 140 4.37 -9.60 10.76
N ALA A 141 4.27 -9.75 12.08
CA ALA A 141 3.14 -9.22 12.85
C ALA A 141 2.98 -7.69 12.70
N ASP A 142 4.09 -6.99 12.45
CA ASP A 142 4.10 -5.54 12.26
C ASP A 142 3.62 -5.12 10.85
N GLY A 143 3.49 -6.07 9.91
CA GLY A 143 3.00 -5.84 8.55
C GLY A 143 4.11 -5.65 7.50
N TYR A 144 5.34 -6.04 7.82
CA TYR A 144 6.46 -5.95 6.87
C TYR A 144 6.57 -7.23 6.05
N TYR A 145 6.78 -7.05 4.74
CA TYR A 145 6.99 -8.14 3.80
C TYR A 145 8.24 -8.95 4.17
N VAL A 146 8.11 -10.28 4.19
CA VAL A 146 9.23 -11.21 4.38
C VAL A 146 9.58 -11.89 3.06
N SER A 147 8.60 -12.54 2.43
CA SER A 147 8.82 -13.31 1.20
C SER A 147 7.52 -13.71 0.49
N HIS A 148 7.67 -14.08 -0.77
CA HIS A 148 6.72 -14.90 -1.52
C HIS A 148 7.21 -16.37 -1.44
N LEU A 149 6.36 -17.27 -0.93
CA LEU A 149 6.69 -18.68 -0.81
C LEU A 149 6.70 -19.33 -2.20
N VAL A 150 7.87 -19.84 -2.60
CA VAL A 150 8.05 -20.48 -3.91
C VAL A 150 7.69 -21.96 -3.81
N LEU A 151 6.49 -22.31 -4.28
CA LEU A 151 5.98 -23.70 -4.25
C LEU A 151 6.46 -24.55 -5.45
N LYS A 152 7.10 -23.95 -6.46
CA LYS A 152 7.66 -24.63 -7.65
C LYS A 152 6.67 -25.57 -8.38
N GLY A 153 5.38 -25.27 -8.33
CA GLY A 153 4.32 -26.10 -8.92
C GLY A 153 4.03 -27.39 -8.16
N ASP A 154 4.40 -27.47 -6.88
CA ASP A 154 4.01 -28.53 -5.96
C ASP A 154 3.28 -27.95 -4.75
N GLU A 155 1.96 -27.89 -4.86
CA GLU A 155 1.05 -27.37 -3.83
C GLU A 155 0.71 -28.40 -2.75
N LYS A 156 1.40 -29.55 -2.70
CA LYS A 156 1.18 -30.57 -1.66
C LYS A 156 1.70 -30.13 -0.30
N ALA A 157 1.17 -30.76 0.75
CA ALA A 157 1.46 -30.44 2.15
C ALA A 157 2.97 -30.38 2.44
N ASP A 158 3.72 -31.43 2.09
CA ASP A 158 5.17 -31.50 2.36
C ASP A 158 5.96 -30.38 1.69
N ALA A 159 5.64 -30.08 0.43
CA ALA A 159 6.30 -29.04 -0.33
C ALA A 159 5.99 -27.65 0.22
N PHE A 160 4.71 -27.38 0.54
CA PHE A 160 4.28 -26.15 1.19
C PHE A 160 4.97 -25.94 2.54
N MET A 161 4.97 -26.95 3.41
CA MET A 161 5.61 -26.86 4.72
C MET A 161 7.13 -26.72 4.62
N ALA A 162 7.77 -27.37 3.65
CA ALA A 162 9.20 -27.19 3.39
C ALA A 162 9.53 -25.76 2.94
N ALA A 163 8.71 -25.18 2.06
CA ALA A 163 8.87 -23.79 1.61
C ALA A 163 8.70 -22.80 2.76
N LEU A 164 7.66 -22.98 3.59
CA LEU A 164 7.41 -22.14 4.76
C LEU A 164 8.59 -22.20 5.75
N LYS A 165 9.06 -23.40 6.07
CA LYS A 165 10.19 -23.59 6.99
C LYS A 165 11.50 -22.99 6.48
N ALA A 166 11.72 -22.96 5.16
CA ALA A 166 12.88 -22.29 4.58
C ALA A 166 12.83 -20.77 4.79
N ASP A 167 11.62 -20.18 4.78
CA ASP A 167 11.41 -18.74 4.93
C ASP A 167 11.24 -18.29 6.40
N GLU A 168 11.03 -19.20 7.35
CA GLU A 168 11.06 -18.91 8.79
C GLU A 168 12.36 -18.24 9.26
N VAL A 169 13.48 -18.60 8.64
CA VAL A 169 14.78 -17.98 8.94
C VAL A 169 14.76 -16.49 8.56
N LYS A 170 14.12 -16.13 7.44
CA LYS A 170 13.96 -14.74 7.00
C LYS A 170 13.03 -13.97 7.93
N LEU A 171 11.91 -14.59 8.33
CA LEU A 171 10.98 -14.00 9.29
C LEU A 171 11.68 -13.67 10.61
N ASN A 172 12.45 -14.62 11.14
CA ASN A 172 13.17 -14.45 12.41
C ASN A 172 14.29 -13.41 12.29
N ALA A 173 15.03 -13.39 11.17
CA ALA A 173 16.04 -12.37 10.93
C ALA A 173 15.41 -10.96 10.89
N LEU A 174 14.30 -10.80 10.16
CA LEU A 174 13.61 -9.51 10.08
C LEU A 174 13.05 -9.08 11.45
N ARG A 175 12.46 -9.99 12.23
CA ARG A 175 12.05 -9.70 13.62
C ARG A 175 13.18 -9.16 14.49
N GLN A 176 14.39 -9.73 14.38
CA GLN A 176 15.55 -9.25 15.12
C GLN A 176 15.97 -7.85 14.67
N MET A 177 15.89 -7.55 13.37
CA MET A 177 16.17 -6.20 12.86
C MET A 177 15.14 -5.18 13.36
N ILE A 178 13.85 -5.53 13.33
CA ILE A 178 12.76 -4.68 13.87
C ILE A 178 12.98 -4.39 15.35
N ALA A 179 13.42 -5.37 16.15
CA ALA A 179 13.71 -5.14 17.56
C ALA A 179 14.77 -4.05 17.79
N LYS A 180 15.75 -3.92 16.89
CA LYS A 180 16.80 -2.90 16.97
C LYS A 180 16.25 -1.49 16.73
N THR A 181 15.24 -1.31 15.89
CA THR A 181 14.63 0.03 15.64
C THR A 181 13.96 0.60 16.90
N LYS A 182 13.54 -0.27 17.82
CA LYS A 182 12.82 0.10 19.04
C LYS A 182 13.75 0.60 20.15
N THR A 183 15.06 0.34 20.09
CA THR A 183 16.04 0.64 21.16
C THR A 183 17.19 1.54 20.70
N GLY A 184 17.96 2.10 21.64
CA GLY A 184 19.11 2.96 21.32
C GLY A 184 18.79 4.45 21.12
N LYS A 185 19.82 5.22 20.78
CA LYS A 185 19.75 6.67 20.50
C LYS A 185 19.12 6.93 19.13
N PRO A 186 18.59 8.15 18.88
CA PRO A 186 17.90 8.45 17.62
C PRO A 186 18.65 8.08 16.33
N LEU A 187 19.96 8.33 16.24
CA LEU A 187 20.73 7.97 15.03
C LEU A 187 21.03 6.48 14.91
N GLU A 188 21.12 5.76 16.04
CA GLU A 188 21.26 4.30 16.04
C GLU A 188 19.97 3.65 15.53
N LYS A 189 18.81 4.19 15.94
CA LYS A 189 17.49 3.79 15.43
C LYS A 189 17.34 4.06 13.94
N VAL A 190 17.74 5.24 13.47
CA VAL A 190 17.74 5.58 12.04
C VAL A 190 18.61 4.59 11.26
N SER A 191 19.81 4.26 11.76
CA SER A 191 20.66 3.24 11.14
C SER A 191 20.01 1.87 11.10
N ALA A 192 19.32 1.46 12.17
CA ALA A 192 18.62 0.18 12.22
C ALA A 192 17.41 0.13 11.26
N ILE A 193 16.68 1.24 11.11
CA ILE A 193 15.63 1.37 10.09
C ILE A 193 16.25 1.24 8.70
N ASP A 194 17.42 1.84 8.49
CA ASP A 194 18.12 1.78 7.22
C ASP A 194 18.54 0.36 6.83
N GLU A 195 19.01 -0.42 7.81
CA GLU A 195 19.33 -1.84 7.58
C GLU A 195 18.11 -2.61 7.05
N ILE A 196 16.91 -2.38 7.61
CA ILE A 196 15.67 -3.03 7.15
C ILE A 196 15.30 -2.52 5.75
N PHE A 197 15.41 -1.22 5.53
CA PHE A 197 15.08 -0.59 4.26
C PHE A 197 15.94 -1.16 3.12
N GLU A 198 17.25 -1.28 3.32
CA GLU A 198 18.16 -1.82 2.30
C GLU A 198 18.03 -3.34 2.14
N ALA A 199 17.67 -4.07 3.18
CA ALA A 199 17.38 -5.51 3.08
C ALA A 199 16.05 -5.82 2.37
N THR A 200 15.14 -4.83 2.26
CA THR A 200 13.84 -4.98 1.61
C THR A 200 13.92 -4.59 0.14
N GLN A 201 13.41 -5.46 -0.74
CA GLN A 201 13.40 -5.21 -2.18
C GLN A 201 12.61 -3.92 -2.50
N PRO A 202 13.07 -3.08 -3.45
CA PRO A 202 12.49 -1.77 -3.72
C PRO A 202 10.97 -1.76 -3.89
N GLU A 203 10.43 -2.75 -4.61
CA GLU A 203 9.01 -2.92 -4.87
C GLU A 203 8.18 -3.14 -3.60
N TYR A 204 8.75 -3.63 -2.50
CA TYR A 204 8.02 -3.90 -1.25
C TYR A 204 8.31 -2.87 -0.15
N ARG A 205 9.12 -1.83 -0.41
CA ARG A 205 9.50 -0.82 0.59
C ARG A 205 8.32 0.05 1.06
N PHE A 206 7.22 0.08 0.31
CA PHE A 206 6.01 0.78 0.73
C PHE A 206 5.39 0.18 2.01
N PHE A 207 5.66 -1.10 2.31
CA PHE A 207 5.24 -1.72 3.58
C PHE A 207 6.01 -1.17 4.79
N LEU A 208 7.13 -0.47 4.57
CA LEU A 208 7.97 0.10 5.64
C LEU A 208 7.60 1.56 5.96
N ILE A 209 6.45 2.05 5.50
CA ILE A 209 6.13 3.47 5.53
C ILE A 209 6.12 4.08 6.93
N ASP A 210 5.74 3.30 7.94
CA ASP A 210 5.80 3.68 9.34
C ASP A 210 7.25 3.87 9.82
N LEU A 211 8.17 2.97 9.47
CA LEU A 211 9.60 3.10 9.76
C LEU A 211 10.22 4.27 9.00
N VAL A 212 9.84 4.50 7.74
CA VAL A 212 10.26 5.67 6.96
C VAL A 212 9.87 6.97 7.67
N ASN A 213 8.62 7.05 8.16
CA ASN A 213 8.15 8.19 8.93
C ASN A 213 8.90 8.35 10.26
N GLU A 214 9.21 7.24 10.94
CA GLU A 214 10.00 7.26 12.17
C GLU A 214 11.41 7.81 11.91
N ALA A 215 12.08 7.36 10.85
CA ALA A 215 13.42 7.84 10.48
C ALA A 215 13.43 9.36 10.19
N ILE A 216 12.45 9.86 9.43
CA ILE A 216 12.27 11.31 9.18
C ILE A 216 12.10 12.08 10.49
N ASN A 217 11.31 11.53 11.43
CA ASN A 217 11.04 12.16 12.71
C ASN A 217 12.26 12.17 13.64
N LEU A 218 13.07 11.11 13.62
CA LEU A 218 14.27 10.97 14.44
C LEU A 218 15.44 11.83 13.93
N ASP A 219 15.54 12.05 12.62
CA ASP A 219 16.66 12.77 12.00
C ASP A 219 16.28 14.09 11.31
N LYS A 220 15.43 14.92 11.92
CA LYS A 220 14.97 16.22 11.36
C LYS A 220 16.07 17.19 10.92
N LYS A 221 17.31 17.00 11.37
CA LYS A 221 18.47 17.83 11.02
C LYS A 221 19.39 17.18 9.99
N ASN A 222 19.02 16.01 9.47
CA ASN A 222 19.77 15.21 8.50
C ASN A 222 21.22 14.93 8.96
N LYS A 223 21.40 14.53 10.22
CA LYS A 223 22.71 14.14 10.75
C LYS A 223 23.20 12.81 10.17
N SER A 224 22.28 11.92 9.77
CA SER A 224 22.62 10.66 9.10
C SER A 224 22.97 10.84 7.63
N GLY A 225 22.49 11.91 6.99
CA GLY A 225 22.56 12.10 5.55
C GLY A 225 21.44 11.40 4.76
N LEU A 226 20.55 10.65 5.43
CA LEU A 226 19.54 9.80 4.78
C LEU A 226 18.19 10.49 4.54
N MET A 227 18.04 11.77 4.91
CA MET A 227 16.75 12.45 4.85
C MET A 227 16.16 12.51 3.42
N SER A 228 16.99 12.72 2.39
CA SER A 228 16.47 12.77 1.01
C SER A 228 15.87 11.43 0.58
N LYS A 229 16.56 10.32 0.88
CA LYS A 229 16.10 8.95 0.62
C LYS A 229 14.71 8.67 1.20
N TYR A 230 14.52 8.99 2.48
CA TYR A 230 13.24 8.74 3.14
C TYR A 230 12.14 9.70 2.68
N LEU A 231 12.45 10.97 2.40
CA LEU A 231 11.48 11.91 1.83
C LEU A 231 11.00 11.48 0.45
N ILE A 232 11.88 10.97 -0.40
CA ILE A 232 11.51 10.43 -1.73
C ILE A 232 10.61 9.22 -1.57
N THR A 233 11.01 8.24 -0.74
CA THR A 233 10.18 7.05 -0.49
C THR A 233 8.79 7.43 0.04
N ARG A 234 8.73 8.37 1.00
CA ARG A 234 7.46 8.88 1.52
C ARG A 234 6.61 9.53 0.44
N THR A 235 7.24 10.28 -0.47
CA THR A 235 6.56 10.93 -1.59
C THR A 235 5.99 9.91 -2.57
N GLU A 236 6.75 8.86 -2.90
CA GLU A 236 6.29 7.76 -3.75
C GLU A 236 5.10 7.03 -3.13
N TYR A 237 5.15 6.77 -1.81
CA TYR A 237 4.02 6.22 -1.06
C TYR A 237 2.79 7.14 -1.13
N ASP A 238 2.94 8.43 -0.81
CA ASP A 238 1.82 9.38 -0.79
C ASP A 238 1.19 9.49 -2.20
N ALA A 239 2.01 9.53 -3.25
CA ALA A 239 1.54 9.55 -4.63
C ALA A 239 0.83 8.25 -5.05
N MET A 240 1.33 7.10 -4.59
CA MET A 240 0.73 5.79 -4.84
C MET A 240 -0.64 5.65 -4.18
N VAL A 241 -0.79 6.07 -2.91
CA VAL A 241 -2.10 6.08 -2.22
C VAL A 241 -3.10 6.92 -3.00
N CYS A 242 -2.70 8.14 -3.40
CA CYS A 242 -3.52 9.00 -4.24
C CYS A 242 -3.90 8.33 -5.57
N PHE A 243 -2.99 7.59 -6.21
CA PHE A 243 -3.30 6.84 -7.44
C PHE A 243 -4.39 5.78 -7.20
N TYR A 244 -4.29 4.99 -6.13
CA TYR A 244 -5.31 3.99 -5.77
C TYR A 244 -6.66 4.58 -5.35
N ASP A 245 -6.66 5.84 -4.89
CA ASP A 245 -7.87 6.60 -4.57
C ASP A 245 -8.43 7.37 -5.78
N ASN A 246 -7.86 7.20 -6.98
CA ASN A 246 -8.16 7.99 -8.18
C ASN A 246 -8.00 9.52 -7.97
N ASP A 247 -7.15 9.93 -7.03
CA ASP A 247 -6.84 11.32 -6.69
C ASP A 247 -5.56 11.78 -7.40
N ALA A 248 -5.65 12.01 -8.71
CA ALA A 248 -4.52 12.52 -9.46
C ALA A 248 -3.98 13.89 -8.97
N PRO A 249 -4.83 14.88 -8.60
CA PRO A 249 -4.36 16.13 -8.00
C PRO A 249 -3.54 15.91 -6.73
N GLY A 250 -3.96 14.99 -5.85
CA GLY A 250 -3.21 14.60 -4.67
C GLY A 250 -1.83 14.03 -5.00
N ALA A 251 -1.77 13.12 -5.98
CA ALA A 251 -0.50 12.54 -6.43
C ALA A 251 0.47 13.59 -7.01
N VAL A 252 -0.03 14.52 -7.82
CA VAL A 252 0.77 15.66 -8.31
C VAL A 252 1.29 16.51 -7.15
N ASN A 253 0.43 16.81 -6.18
CA ASN A 253 0.79 17.64 -5.03
C ASN A 253 1.87 16.99 -4.15
N ALA A 254 1.85 15.66 -3.99
CA ALA A 254 2.90 14.93 -3.27
C ALA A 254 4.29 15.25 -3.87
N TYR A 255 4.45 15.08 -5.18
CA TYR A 255 5.71 15.36 -5.87
C TYR A 255 6.08 16.86 -5.84
N VAL A 256 5.12 17.76 -6.04
CA VAL A 256 5.37 19.22 -6.01
C VAL A 256 5.80 19.69 -4.62
N LYS A 257 5.28 19.07 -3.56
CA LYS A 257 5.69 19.33 -2.18
C LYS A 257 7.12 18.82 -1.96
N ALA A 258 7.42 17.60 -2.39
CA ALA A 258 8.76 17.02 -2.29
C ALA A 258 9.82 17.89 -2.98
N ALA A 259 9.54 18.40 -4.18
CA ALA A 259 10.46 19.27 -4.91
C ALA A 259 10.84 20.58 -4.16
N LYS A 260 10.07 20.97 -3.14
CA LYS A 260 10.35 22.13 -2.28
C LYS A 260 11.15 21.78 -1.03
N GLU A 261 11.38 20.49 -0.75
CA GLU A 261 12.14 20.05 0.40
C GLU A 261 13.60 20.48 0.30
N LYS A 262 14.13 21.01 1.40
CA LYS A 262 15.51 21.55 1.43
C LYS A 262 16.59 20.48 1.39
N PHE A 263 16.24 19.25 1.75
CA PHE A 263 17.17 18.12 1.83
C PHE A 263 17.34 17.39 0.50
N LEU A 264 16.46 17.64 -0.49
CA LEU A 264 16.61 17.08 -1.83
C LEU A 264 17.65 17.88 -2.63
N SER A 265 18.50 17.14 -3.32
CA SER A 265 19.42 17.61 -4.34
C SER A 265 18.69 18.22 -5.54
N ALA A 266 19.45 18.89 -6.41
CA ALA A 266 18.93 19.46 -7.66
C ALA A 266 18.29 18.40 -8.57
N GLU A 267 18.92 17.22 -8.70
CA GLU A 267 18.44 16.13 -9.55
C GLU A 267 17.18 15.45 -8.97
N GLU A 268 17.12 15.25 -7.65
CA GLU A 268 15.91 14.73 -7.00
C GLU A 268 14.73 15.70 -7.14
N LYS A 269 14.97 17.02 -7.08
CA LYS A 269 13.94 18.04 -7.35
C LYS A 269 13.49 18.04 -8.81
N GLN A 270 14.42 17.88 -9.74
CA GLN A 270 14.10 17.70 -11.15
C GLN A 270 13.20 16.49 -11.36
N GLN A 271 13.56 15.35 -10.77
CA GLN A 271 12.79 14.12 -10.85
C GLN A 271 11.39 14.29 -10.24
N ALA A 272 11.26 14.93 -9.09
CA ALA A 272 9.97 15.19 -8.47
C ALA A 272 9.05 16.04 -9.38
N TYR A 273 9.55 17.15 -9.94
CA TYR A 273 8.75 17.94 -10.90
C TYR A 273 8.45 17.16 -12.18
N TYR A 274 9.37 16.31 -12.65
CA TYR A 274 9.14 15.45 -13.81
C TYR A 274 8.00 14.45 -13.56
N MET A 275 8.01 13.79 -12.39
CA MET A 275 6.95 12.86 -11.99
C MET A 275 5.60 13.57 -11.83
N ALA A 276 5.57 14.79 -11.29
CA ALA A 276 4.35 15.60 -11.26
C ALA A 276 3.76 15.82 -12.66
N ALA A 277 4.61 16.13 -13.66
CA ALA A 277 4.18 16.26 -15.04
C ALA A 277 3.63 14.93 -15.61
N LEU A 278 4.32 13.81 -15.37
CA LEU A 278 3.90 12.49 -15.87
C LEU A 278 2.57 12.02 -15.28
N VAL A 279 2.31 12.30 -14.00
CA VAL A 279 1.01 12.01 -13.38
C VAL A 279 -0.11 12.79 -14.09
N MET A 280 0.10 14.07 -14.38
CA MET A 280 -0.90 14.87 -15.11
C MET A 280 -1.17 14.35 -16.52
N VAL A 281 -0.15 13.85 -17.21
CA VAL A 281 -0.32 13.24 -18.55
C VAL A 281 -1.23 12.02 -18.49
N LYS A 282 -1.11 11.20 -17.44
CA LYS A 282 -1.88 9.95 -17.31
C LYS A 282 -3.32 10.18 -16.86
N SER A 283 -3.57 11.26 -16.12
CA SER A 283 -4.82 11.42 -15.38
C SER A 283 -5.70 12.58 -15.86
N SER A 284 -5.36 13.27 -16.95
CA SER A 284 -6.08 14.48 -17.35
C SER A 284 -6.19 14.69 -18.86
N GLY A 285 -7.21 15.45 -19.25
CA GLY A 285 -7.46 15.84 -20.63
C GLY A 285 -6.60 17.02 -21.09
N GLN A 286 -6.95 17.53 -22.27
CA GLN A 286 -6.29 18.66 -22.93
C GLN A 286 -6.13 19.91 -22.04
N GLU A 287 -7.02 20.14 -21.06
CA GLU A 287 -6.92 21.27 -20.13
C GLU A 287 -5.67 21.26 -19.24
N SER A 288 -4.98 20.12 -19.11
CA SER A 288 -3.81 19.98 -18.23
C SER A 288 -2.47 20.33 -18.88
N VAL A 289 -2.45 20.53 -20.20
CA VAL A 289 -1.24 20.84 -20.95
C VAL A 289 -0.45 22.05 -20.40
N PRO A 290 -1.07 23.18 -20.02
CA PRO A 290 -0.33 24.31 -19.44
C PRO A 290 0.43 23.95 -18.15
N MET A 291 -0.16 23.11 -17.30
CA MET A 291 0.44 22.67 -16.04
C MET A 291 1.53 21.63 -16.27
N ILE A 292 1.35 20.73 -17.23
CA ILE A 292 2.39 19.79 -17.66
C ILE A 292 3.63 20.58 -18.11
N ILE A 293 3.47 21.58 -18.99
CA ILE A 293 4.56 22.45 -19.43
C ILE A 293 5.22 23.13 -18.22
N THR A 294 4.42 23.70 -17.31
CA THR A 294 4.93 24.38 -16.11
C THR A 294 5.82 23.46 -15.26
N TYR A 295 5.42 22.21 -15.05
CA TYR A 295 6.22 21.27 -14.27
C TYR A 295 7.46 20.77 -15.02
N LEU A 296 7.39 20.57 -16.34
CA LEU A 296 8.57 20.25 -17.14
C LEU A 296 9.60 21.38 -17.17
N GLU A 297 9.16 22.64 -17.23
CA GLU A 297 10.05 23.80 -17.11
C GLU A 297 10.73 23.87 -15.73
N LYS A 298 9.98 23.64 -14.65
CA LYS A 298 10.54 23.57 -13.29
C LYS A 298 11.51 22.40 -13.13
N SER A 299 11.19 21.26 -13.72
CA SER A 299 12.06 20.08 -13.75
C SER A 299 13.39 20.41 -14.42
N LEU A 300 13.37 20.96 -15.64
CA LEU A 300 14.57 21.33 -16.37
C LEU A 300 15.39 22.42 -15.65
N ALA A 301 14.71 23.41 -15.06
CA ALA A 301 15.37 24.48 -14.30
C ALA A 301 16.08 23.96 -13.03
N ALA A 302 15.57 22.91 -12.39
CA ALA A 302 16.16 22.35 -11.18
C ALA A 302 17.53 21.72 -11.42
N ALA A 303 17.70 20.99 -12.52
CA ALA A 303 18.98 20.36 -12.90
C ALA A 303 19.19 20.34 -14.43
N PRO A 304 19.56 21.48 -15.05
CA PRO A 304 19.57 21.64 -16.50
C PRO A 304 20.60 20.78 -17.24
N ASN A 305 21.60 20.25 -16.53
CA ASN A 305 22.70 19.46 -17.09
C ASN A 305 22.72 18.01 -16.58
N SER A 306 21.61 17.54 -15.97
CA SER A 306 21.53 16.15 -15.51
C SER A 306 21.45 15.16 -16.69
N ALA A 307 21.64 13.88 -16.39
CA ALA A 307 21.50 12.81 -17.38
C ALA A 307 20.10 12.76 -18.04
N ILE A 308 19.04 13.16 -17.32
CA ILE A 308 17.66 13.12 -17.83
C ILE A 308 17.20 14.45 -18.45
N ALA A 309 17.97 15.54 -18.31
CA ALA A 309 17.61 16.85 -18.85
C ALA A 309 17.28 16.84 -20.36
N PRO A 310 17.98 16.09 -21.24
CA PRO A 310 17.60 15.94 -22.63
C PRO A 310 16.19 15.38 -22.82
N LYS A 311 15.80 14.38 -22.01
CA LYS A 311 14.47 13.76 -22.08
C LYS A 311 13.38 14.70 -21.57
N VAL A 312 13.65 15.43 -20.49
CA VAL A 312 12.74 16.46 -19.97
C VAL A 312 12.50 17.54 -21.02
N LYS A 313 13.56 17.97 -21.72
CA LYS A 313 13.48 18.96 -22.80
C LYS A 313 12.67 18.45 -23.99
N GLU A 314 12.90 17.22 -24.43
CA GLU A 314 12.13 16.59 -25.51
C GLU A 314 10.62 16.59 -25.21
N ASN A 315 10.25 16.17 -23.99
CA ASN A 315 8.85 16.19 -23.57
C ASN A 315 8.29 17.61 -23.49
N LEU A 316 9.08 18.58 -22.99
CA LEU A 316 8.68 19.98 -22.93
C LEU A 316 8.37 20.54 -24.32
N ASP A 317 9.26 20.29 -25.28
CA ASP A 317 9.11 20.74 -26.66
C ASP A 317 7.87 20.10 -27.31
N TYR A 318 7.64 18.81 -27.07
CA TYR A 318 6.42 18.11 -27.52
C TYR A 318 5.14 18.78 -26.99
N PHE A 319 5.05 19.04 -25.68
CA PHE A 319 3.83 19.62 -25.11
C PHE A 319 3.62 21.09 -25.53
N LYS A 320 4.70 21.84 -25.77
CA LYS A 320 4.63 23.21 -26.34
C LYS A 320 4.07 23.19 -27.76
N ASP A 321 4.56 22.29 -28.62
CA ASP A 321 4.04 22.13 -29.98
C ASP A 321 2.58 21.65 -29.97
N TYR A 322 2.25 20.69 -29.10
CA TYR A 322 0.88 20.21 -28.93
C TYR A 322 -0.08 21.34 -28.53
N GLN A 323 0.30 22.17 -27.56
CA GLN A 323 -0.48 23.34 -27.14
C GLN A 323 -0.65 24.36 -28.26
N ALA A 324 0.40 24.64 -29.03
CA ALA A 324 0.33 25.57 -30.16
C ALA A 324 -0.66 25.09 -31.23
N LYS A 325 -0.64 23.79 -31.56
CA LYS A 325 -1.58 23.17 -32.51
C LYS A 325 -3.03 23.23 -32.01
N MET A 326 -3.27 22.98 -30.71
CA MET A 326 -4.60 23.11 -30.13
C MET A 326 -5.13 24.54 -30.22
N ASN A 327 -4.31 25.53 -29.90
CA ASN A 327 -4.70 26.93 -29.98
C ASN A 327 -5.03 27.35 -31.42
N ALA A 328 -4.25 26.88 -32.40
CA ALA A 328 -4.51 27.14 -33.81
C ALA A 328 -5.82 26.48 -34.31
N ALA A 329 -6.12 25.26 -33.86
CA ALA A 329 -7.35 24.56 -34.21
C ALA A 329 -8.60 25.19 -33.58
N GLY A 330 -8.52 25.64 -32.31
CA GLY A 330 -9.59 26.37 -31.62
C GLY A 330 -9.90 27.71 -32.29
N ALA A 331 -8.87 28.48 -32.65
CA ALA A 331 -9.04 29.74 -33.37
C ALA A 331 -9.69 29.58 -34.77
N GLY A 332 -9.43 28.46 -35.46
CA GLY A 332 -10.06 28.13 -36.74
C GLY A 332 -11.54 27.77 -36.63
N ALA A 333 -11.96 27.13 -35.53
CA ALA A 333 -13.36 26.77 -35.28
C ALA A 333 -14.23 27.99 -34.94
N ASP A 334 -13.70 28.93 -34.14
CA ASP A 334 -14.38 30.18 -33.79
C ASP A 334 -14.49 31.15 -35.00
N ALA A 335 -13.48 31.15 -35.88
CA ALA A 335 -13.53 31.89 -37.15
C ALA A 335 -14.61 31.33 -38.11
N ALA A 336 -14.81 30.01 -38.14
CA ALA A 336 -15.84 29.37 -38.97
C ALA A 336 -17.27 29.59 -38.45
N GLN A 337 -17.48 29.70 -37.13
CA GLN A 337 -18.80 30.01 -36.55
C GLN A 337 -19.17 31.49 -36.67
N SER A 338 -18.20 32.41 -36.65
CA SER A 338 -18.45 33.85 -36.79
C SER A 338 -18.67 34.30 -38.24
N GLY A 339 -18.21 33.52 -39.23
CA GLY A 339 -18.43 33.79 -40.67
C GLY A 339 -19.79 33.34 -41.24
N GLY A 340 -20.64 32.67 -40.45
CA GLY A 340 -21.95 32.13 -40.89
C GLY A 340 -23.15 33.07 -40.72
N LYS A 341 -22.93 34.33 -40.31
CA LYS A 341 -23.97 35.37 -40.25
C LYS A 341 -23.56 36.56 -41.11
N ASN A 342 -23.78 36.47 -42.41
CA ASN A 342 -23.91 37.64 -43.29
C ASN A 342 -24.99 37.36 -44.34
#